data_AF-A0A7Y4YGD2-F1
#
_entry.id   AF-A0A7Y4YGD2-F1
#
_cell.length_a   1.000
_cell.length_b   1.000
_cell.length_c   1.000
_cell.angle_alpha   90.00
_cell.angle_beta   90.00
_cell.angle_gamma   90.00
#
_symmetry.space_group_name_H-M   'P 1'
#
loop_
_entity.id
_entity.type
_entity.pdbx_description
1 polymer ?
#
loop_
_entity_poly.entity_id
_entity_poly.type
_entity_poly.pdbx_seq_one_letter_code
_entity_poly.pdbx_strand_id
1 'polypeptide(L)'
;MNSTTTALTELFNRIPRRHSADNIKDINGIVTEYEDLLITIEAVNSFYEKSIPPFFDEVENIKAFIKKSNDNKASKKTKDSFFDDASGALKDSIQALIEVFADGNRTV
;
A
#
# COMPACT_ATOMS: atom_id res chain seq x y z
N MET A 1 11.57 -18.68 0.60
CA MET A 1 10.93 -17.42 0.15
C MET A 1 11.65 -16.28 0.85
N ASN A 2 11.96 -15.19 0.15
CA ASN A 2 12.53 -13.99 0.79
C ASN A 2 11.50 -13.44 1.80
N SER A 3 11.94 -13.10 3.02
CA SER A 3 11.07 -12.64 4.10
C SER A 3 10.26 -11.41 3.70
N THR A 4 10.85 -10.50 2.92
CA THR A 4 10.19 -9.28 2.45
C THR A 4 9.09 -9.57 1.43
N THR A 5 9.35 -10.43 0.44
CA THR A 5 8.32 -10.84 -0.54
C THR A 5 7.15 -11.54 0.15
N THR A 6 7.42 -12.32 1.20
CA THR A 6 6.36 -12.97 1.99
C THR A 6 5.52 -11.94 2.72
N ALA A 7 6.15 -10.99 3.41
CA ALA A 7 5.46 -9.89 4.11
C ALA A 7 4.60 -9.05 3.14
N LEU A 8 5.12 -8.70 1.97
CA LEU A 8 4.35 -7.97 0.94
C LEU A 8 3.15 -8.77 0.42
N THR A 9 3.31 -10.07 0.21
CA THR A 9 2.22 -10.95 -0.22
C THR A 9 1.14 -11.09 0.87
N GLU A 10 1.54 -11.14 2.14
CA GLU A 10 0.61 -11.16 3.27
C GLU A 10 -0.18 -9.86 3.37
N LEU A 11 0.47 -8.69 3.23
CA LEU A 11 -0.22 -7.41 3.17
C LEU A 11 -1.22 -7.36 2.02
N PHE A 12 -0.81 -7.76 0.81
CA PHE A 12 -1.68 -7.78 -0.37
C PHE A 12 -2.97 -8.57 -0.13
N ASN A 13 -2.86 -9.74 0.51
CA ASN A 13 -3.99 -10.62 0.78
C ASN A 13 -4.92 -10.10 1.89
N ARG A 14 -4.40 -9.26 2.81
CA ARG A 14 -5.16 -8.66 3.91
C ARG A 14 -5.98 -7.45 3.48
N ILE A 15 -5.76 -6.88 2.29
CA ILE A 15 -6.42 -5.64 1.86
C ILE A 15 -7.95 -5.84 1.81
N PRO A 16 -8.71 -5.11 2.64
CA PRO A 16 -10.18 -5.21 2.67
C PRO A 16 -10.78 -4.76 1.34
N ARG A 17 -11.95 -5.31 1.00
CA ARG A 17 -12.66 -5.04 -0.28
C ARG A 17 -13.98 -4.29 -0.12
N ARG A 18 -14.34 -3.91 1.10
CA ARG A 18 -15.63 -3.27 1.40
C ARG A 18 -15.42 -2.16 2.41
N HIS A 19 -16.12 -1.06 2.23
CA HIS A 19 -16.13 0.01 3.21
C HIS A 19 -16.84 -0.42 4.50
N SER A 20 -16.15 -0.26 5.64
CA SER A 20 -16.71 -0.37 6.98
C SER A 20 -15.79 0.37 7.96
N ALA A 21 -16.28 0.68 9.17
CA ALA A 21 -15.46 1.34 10.18
C ALA A 21 -14.25 0.48 10.61
N ASP A 22 -14.43 -0.83 10.69
CA ASP A 22 -13.34 -1.77 11.02
C ASP A 22 -12.35 -1.86 9.85
N ASN A 23 -12.86 -1.98 8.62
CA ASN A 23 -11.99 -2.06 7.44
C ASN A 23 -11.22 -0.76 7.18
N ILE A 24 -11.72 0.41 7.60
CA ILE A 24 -10.95 1.66 7.60
C ILE A 24 -9.77 1.58 8.57
N LYS A 25 -9.96 1.02 9.77
CA LYS A 25 -8.84 0.84 10.71
C LYS A 25 -7.83 -0.15 10.16
N ASP A 26 -8.31 -1.26 9.62
CA ASP A 26 -7.47 -2.32 9.06
C ASP A 26 -6.63 -1.81 7.88
N ILE A 27 -7.23 -1.09 6.93
CA ILE A 27 -6.48 -0.55 5.78
C ILE A 27 -5.45 0.50 6.22
N ASN A 28 -5.74 1.33 7.22
CA ASN A 28 -4.73 2.25 7.77
C ASN A 28 -3.56 1.48 8.41
N GLY A 29 -3.84 0.38 9.12
CA GLY A 29 -2.80 -0.50 9.66
C GLY A 29 -1.93 -1.11 8.57
N ILE A 30 -2.55 -1.62 7.50
CA ILE A 30 -1.83 -2.16 6.33
C ILE A 30 -0.97 -1.09 5.66
N VAL A 31 -1.48 0.15 5.53
CA VAL A 31 -0.69 1.26 4.95
C VAL A 31 0.52 1.58 5.81
N THR A 32 0.40 1.62 7.14
CA THR A 32 1.55 1.82 8.03
C THR A 32 2.56 0.68 7.92
N GLU A 33 2.10 -0.58 7.96
CA GLU A 33 2.99 -1.75 7.77
C GLU A 33 3.69 -1.70 6.40
N TYR A 34 3.01 -1.22 5.36
CA TYR A 34 3.57 -1.04 4.03
C TYR A 34 4.65 0.05 3.99
N GLU A 35 4.42 1.20 4.63
CA GLU A 35 5.43 2.26 4.75
C GLU A 35 6.71 1.78 5.44
N ASP A 36 6.57 1.02 6.53
CA ASP A 36 7.72 0.45 7.25
C ASP A 36 8.54 -0.49 6.35
N LEU A 37 7.86 -1.26 5.48
CA LEU A 37 8.53 -2.10 4.49
C LEU A 37 9.22 -1.28 3.40
N LEU A 38 8.60 -0.18 2.91
CA LEU A 38 9.24 0.72 1.94
C LEU A 38 10.54 1.29 2.50
N ILE A 39 10.54 1.81 3.73
CA ILE A 39 11.73 2.31 4.42
C ILE A 39 12.80 1.22 4.53
N THR A 40 12.39 0.00 4.89
CA THR A 40 13.31 -1.13 5.03
C THR A 40 13.96 -1.51 3.68
N ILE A 41 13.18 -1.52 2.59
CA ILE A 41 13.66 -1.87 1.25
C ILE A 41 14.57 -0.77 0.69
N GLU A 42 14.18 0.50 0.85
CA GLU A 42 14.98 1.66 0.42
C GLU A 42 16.41 1.61 0.97
N ALA A 43 16.56 1.18 2.23
CA ALA A 43 17.84 1.08 2.91
C ALA A 43 18.74 -0.10 2.47
N VAL A 44 18.25 -1.01 1.61
CA VAL A 44 19.01 -2.23 1.24
C VAL A 44 20.21 -1.91 0.33
N ASN A 45 20.02 -1.11 -0.71
CA ASN A 45 21.08 -0.71 -1.65
C ASN A 45 20.67 0.51 -2.51
N SER A 46 21.62 1.05 -3.27
CA SER A 46 21.40 2.23 -4.13
C SER A 46 20.46 2.01 -5.32
N PHE A 47 20.12 0.77 -5.67
CA PHE A 47 19.05 0.50 -6.64
C PHE A 47 17.70 0.84 -6.01
N TYR A 48 17.43 0.29 -4.82
CA TYR A 48 16.18 0.55 -4.11
C TYR A 48 16.05 2.00 -3.64
N GLU A 49 17.13 2.62 -3.18
CA GLU A 49 17.16 4.06 -2.83
C GLU A 49 16.59 4.97 -3.94
N LYS A 50 16.79 4.59 -5.22
CA LYS A 50 16.31 5.37 -6.37
C LYS A 50 14.91 4.96 -6.85
N SER A 51 14.52 3.72 -6.58
CA SER A 51 13.27 3.13 -7.08
C SER A 51 12.11 3.24 -6.10
N ILE A 52 12.38 3.38 -4.80
CA ILE A 52 11.36 3.43 -3.75
C ILE A 52 10.64 4.79 -3.59
N PRO A 53 11.26 5.97 -3.81
CA PRO A 53 10.60 7.26 -3.56
C PRO A 53 9.19 7.43 -4.17
N PRO A 54 8.91 6.99 -5.42
CA PRO A 54 7.56 7.10 -6.00
C PRO A 54 6.48 6.33 -5.23
N PHE A 55 6.83 5.26 -4.50
CA PHE A 55 5.88 4.49 -3.72
C PHE A 55 5.41 5.25 -2.46
N PHE A 56 6.22 6.17 -1.91
CA PHE A 56 5.76 7.04 -0.83
C PHE A 56 4.72 8.06 -1.31
N ASP A 57 4.87 8.59 -2.53
CA ASP A 57 3.86 9.47 -3.14
C ASP A 57 2.52 8.73 -3.36
N GLU A 58 2.59 7.47 -3.81
CA GLU A 58 1.42 6.58 -3.91
C GLU A 58 0.74 6.37 -2.55
N VAL A 59 1.51 6.13 -1.48
CA VAL A 59 0.98 5.98 -0.13
C VAL A 59 0.23 7.22 0.33
N GLU A 60 0.77 8.42 0.11
CA GLU A 60 0.08 9.66 0.47
C GLU A 60 -1.25 9.82 -0.28
N ASN A 61 -1.29 9.43 -1.57
CA ASN A 61 -2.52 9.40 -2.34
C ASN A 61 -3.53 8.37 -1.77
N ILE A 62 -3.08 7.18 -1.40
CA ILE A 62 -3.91 6.13 -0.77
C ILE A 62 -4.50 6.64 0.55
N LYS A 63 -3.69 7.25 1.42
CA LYS A 63 -4.15 7.88 2.68
C LYS A 63 -5.20 8.94 2.42
N ALA A 64 -5.02 9.76 1.38
CA ALA A 64 -6.00 10.76 0.99
C ALA A 64 -7.34 10.14 0.57
N PHE A 65 -7.34 9.03 -0.17
CA PHE A 65 -8.55 8.29 -0.52
C PHE A 65 -9.21 7.64 0.70
N ILE A 66 -8.44 7.01 1.59
CA ILE A 66 -8.97 6.45 2.85
C ILE A 66 -9.66 7.56 3.66
N LYS A 67 -9.02 8.73 3.80
CA LYS A 67 -9.59 9.87 4.51
C LYS A 67 -10.91 10.34 3.87
N LYS A 68 -10.97 10.46 2.55
CA LYS A 68 -12.21 10.82 1.82
C LYS A 68 -13.30 9.75 2.00
N SER A 69 -12.93 8.47 2.07
CA SER A 69 -13.87 7.38 2.32
C SER A 69 -14.50 7.46 3.73
N ASN A 70 -13.88 8.17 4.67
CA ASN A 70 -14.39 8.35 6.02
C ASN A 70 -15.05 9.74 6.26
N ASP A 71 -15.24 10.55 5.22
CA ASP A 71 -15.83 11.89 5.38
C ASP A 71 -17.32 11.81 5.73
N ASN A 72 -17.73 12.33 6.89
CA ASN A 72 -19.12 12.34 7.35
C ASN A 72 -20.10 13.09 6.43
N LYS A 73 -19.60 13.95 5.54
CA LYS A 73 -20.40 14.68 4.54
C LYS A 73 -20.57 13.92 3.22
N ALA A 74 -19.78 12.87 2.99
CA ALA A 74 -19.87 12.06 1.79
C ALA A 74 -21.02 11.05 1.86
N SER A 75 -21.70 10.85 0.72
CA SER A 75 -22.72 9.80 0.60
C SER A 75 -22.10 8.41 0.77
N LYS A 76 -22.89 7.41 1.19
CA LYS A 76 -22.41 6.02 1.30
C LYS A 76 -21.75 5.54 0.00
N LYS A 77 -22.39 5.77 -1.14
CA LYS A 77 -21.85 5.40 -2.46
C LYS A 77 -20.49 6.06 -2.74
N THR A 78 -20.34 7.33 -2.35
CA THR A 78 -19.09 8.07 -2.50
C THR A 78 -17.99 7.50 -1.59
N LYS A 79 -18.34 7.15 -0.35
CA LYS A 79 -17.42 6.51 0.60
C LYS A 79 -16.94 5.16 0.08
N ASP A 80 -17.88 4.34 -0.39
CA ASP A 80 -17.60 3.03 -0.98
C ASP A 80 -16.64 3.17 -2.17
N SER A 81 -16.90 4.13 -3.08
CA SER A 81 -16.03 4.39 -4.23
C SER A 81 -14.60 4.79 -3.80
N PHE A 82 -14.45 5.75 -2.88
CA PHE A 82 -13.12 6.14 -2.41
C PHE A 82 -12.38 5.02 -1.69
N PHE A 83 -13.11 4.15 -1.00
CA PHE A 83 -12.53 2.99 -0.34
C PHE A 83 -12.06 1.94 -1.34
N ASP A 84 -12.86 1.68 -2.38
CA ASP A 84 -12.51 0.78 -3.47
C ASP A 84 -11.28 1.31 -4.22
N ASP A 85 -11.23 2.63 -4.49
CA ASP A 85 -10.08 3.29 -5.11
C ASP A 85 -8.82 3.15 -4.24
N ALA A 86 -8.93 3.41 -2.93
CA ALA A 86 -7.82 3.24 -2.00
C ALA A 86 -7.31 1.79 -1.95
N SER A 87 -8.23 0.83 -1.91
CA SER A 87 -7.92 -0.60 -1.84
C SER A 87 -7.30 -1.11 -3.15
N GLY A 88 -7.77 -0.60 -4.29
CA GLY A 88 -7.19 -0.88 -5.61
C GLY A 88 -5.78 -0.32 -5.74
N ALA A 89 -5.61 0.98 -5.46
CA ALA A 89 -4.30 1.63 -5.51
C ALA A 89 -3.28 0.96 -4.58
N LEU A 90 -3.68 0.57 -3.36
CA LEU A 90 -2.79 -0.15 -2.44
C LEU A 90 -2.36 -1.52 -2.97
N LYS A 91 -3.26 -2.26 -3.63
CA LYS A 91 -2.92 -3.53 -4.28
C LYS A 91 -1.95 -3.35 -5.42
N ASP A 92 -2.22 -2.37 -6.28
CA ASP A 92 -1.40 -2.10 -7.45
C ASP A 92 0.01 -1.65 -7.02
N SER A 93 0.09 -0.79 -6.00
CA SER A 93 1.35 -0.33 -5.40
C SER A 93 2.16 -1.49 -4.80
N ILE A 94 1.55 -2.36 -3.98
CA ILE A 94 2.24 -3.52 -3.40
C ILE A 94 2.69 -4.51 -4.49
N GLN A 95 1.86 -4.75 -5.50
CA GLN A 95 2.21 -5.63 -6.62
C GLN A 95 3.42 -5.08 -7.40
N ALA A 96 3.42 -3.79 -7.71
CA ALA A 96 4.54 -3.13 -8.36
C ALA A 96 5.82 -3.17 -7.49
N LEU A 97 5.70 -3.02 -6.17
CA LEU A 97 6.84 -3.15 -5.27
C LEU A 97 7.42 -4.56 -5.25
N ILE A 98 6.58 -5.60 -5.30
CA ILE A 98 7.04 -7.00 -5.40
C ILE A 98 7.90 -7.19 -6.66
N GLU A 99 7.49 -6.60 -7.78
CA GLU A 99 8.23 -6.65 -9.05
C GLU A 99 9.56 -5.90 -8.97
N VAL A 100 9.56 -4.66 -8.46
CA VAL A 100 10.79 -3.87 -8.23
C VAL A 100 11.73 -4.60 -7.28
N PHE A 101 11.22 -5.19 -6.22
CA PHE A 101 12.01 -5.96 -5.26
C PHE A 101 12.64 -7.20 -5.91
N ALA A 102 11.90 -7.92 -6.76
CA ALA A 102 12.43 -9.05 -7.50
C ALA A 102 13.54 -8.66 -8.49
N ASP A 103 13.40 -7.52 -9.17
CA ASP A 103 14.39 -7.03 -10.13
C ASP A 103 15.67 -6.49 -9.47
N GLY A 104 15.53 -5.80 -8.33
CA GLY A 104 16.69 -5.39 -7.53
C GLY A 104 17.52 -6.59 -7.07
N ASN A 105 16.89 -7.68 -6.64
CA ASN A 105 17.58 -8.91 -6.23
C ASN A 105 18.29 -9.64 -7.38
N ARG A 106 17.99 -9.31 -8.65
CA ARG A 106 18.66 -9.87 -9.83
C ARG A 106 19.83 -9.01 -10.31
N THR A 107 19.90 -7.75 -9.85
CA THR A 107 20.90 -6.76 -10.28
C THR A 107 22.04 -6.57 -9.27
N VAL A 108 21.88 -7.04 -8.03
CA VAL A 108 22.97 -7.28 -7.06
C VAL A 108 23.58 -8.67 -7.21
#